data_AF-A0A6L3Z347-F1
#
_entry.id   AF-A0A6L3Z347-F1
#
_cell.length_a   1.000
_cell.length_b   1.000
_cell.length_c   1.000
_cell.angle_alpha   90.00
_cell.angle_beta   90.00
_cell.angle_gamma   90.00
#
_symmetry.space_group_name_H-M   'P 1'
#
loop_
_entity.id
_entity.type
_entity.pdbx_description
1 polymer ?
#
loop_
_entity_poly.entity_id
_entity_poly.type
_entity_poly.pdbx_seq_one_letter_code
_entity_poly.pdbx_strand_id
1 'polypeptide(L)'
;MAFKAELLRERLKAEGKSRDDLAAAIKKHKRTVSRWLAGTNPPKPKDLEAIARILNCKPQDFDPFFADMGLGEVSIQAHVSAASHNAYELMRWRYGVSQKQIMELAPVLFAVVAGHALKVPDQDEALEREAQMRGRASTQMIGDHIDRQASKLRRCFGIASPDPINEPSRNLFDTAIHRLSVQAADYVDASWYVGAEAGDVPGAAGYIPDTDFLAQITDGDRALAEAIVKGRIRLSTVLQQAKEGKDQVSVEQFAEAIRRANSEGIEEKRRAGLKKLQAWRAYYADLYPELAEEYDGLVAQHCYEEGWYPDNYTSDDRIQSWVNPFHEDRHINRDTLVEFQRLQAAGTEEGRIAIVLPHEDPIYRRFHELQRHRAKIKKQFEETWA
;
A
#
# COMPACT_ATOMS: atom_id res chain seq x y z
N MET A 1 23.02 -6.98 -20.85
CA MET A 1 23.09 -6.95 -22.33
C MET A 1 23.27 -8.37 -22.81
N ALA A 2 22.34 -8.88 -23.61
CA ALA A 2 22.39 -10.23 -24.19
C ALA A 2 22.65 -10.14 -25.70
N PHE A 3 23.67 -9.38 -26.08
CA PHE A 3 24.06 -9.19 -27.48
C PHE A 3 24.44 -10.53 -28.15
N LYS A 4 23.84 -10.81 -29.31
CA LYS A 4 24.05 -12.02 -30.10
C LYS A 4 24.84 -11.69 -31.37
N ALA A 5 26.13 -12.03 -31.36
CA ALA A 5 27.04 -11.77 -32.50
C ALA A 5 26.63 -12.48 -33.79
N GLU A 6 25.98 -13.64 -33.70
CA GLU A 6 25.44 -14.38 -34.85
C GLU A 6 24.42 -13.54 -35.63
N LEU A 7 23.50 -12.87 -34.93
CA LEU A 7 22.44 -12.06 -35.56
C LEU A 7 23.03 -10.87 -36.32
N LEU A 8 24.10 -10.25 -35.78
CA LEU A 8 24.82 -9.19 -36.49
C LEU A 8 25.52 -9.71 -37.76
N ARG A 9 26.10 -10.92 -37.72
CA ARG A 9 26.74 -11.54 -38.90
C ARG A 9 25.73 -11.88 -39.98
N GLU A 10 24.60 -12.46 -39.60
CA GLU A 10 23.51 -12.79 -40.52
C GLU A 10 22.97 -11.54 -41.22
N ARG A 11 22.76 -10.46 -40.46
CA ARG A 11 22.25 -9.20 -41.01
C ARG A 11 23.26 -8.53 -41.95
N LEU A 12 24.55 -8.51 -41.61
CA LEU A 12 25.59 -7.99 -42.50
C LEU A 12 25.64 -8.75 -43.83
N LYS A 13 25.48 -10.08 -43.77
CA LYS A 13 25.41 -10.92 -44.97
C LYS A 13 24.17 -10.62 -45.81
N ALA A 14 23.01 -10.44 -45.18
CA ALA A 14 21.75 -10.11 -45.86
C ALA A 14 21.82 -8.74 -46.57
N GLU A 15 22.48 -7.76 -45.95
CA GLU A 15 22.65 -6.41 -46.48
C GLU A 15 23.85 -6.27 -47.44
N GLY A 16 24.60 -7.36 -47.69
CA GLY A 16 25.78 -7.35 -48.57
C GLY A 16 26.94 -6.48 -48.05
N LYS A 17 27.01 -6.22 -46.75
CA LYS A 17 28.01 -5.33 -46.12
C LYS A 17 29.13 -6.13 -45.47
N SER A 18 30.38 -5.74 -45.71
CA SER A 18 31.54 -6.34 -45.06
C SER A 18 31.79 -5.72 -43.67
N ARG A 19 32.66 -6.39 -42.89
CA ARG A 19 33.20 -5.85 -41.63
C ARG A 19 33.82 -4.46 -41.83
N ASP A 20 34.51 -4.28 -42.94
CA ASP A 20 35.26 -3.05 -43.23
C ASP A 20 34.31 -1.92 -43.58
N ASP A 21 33.21 -2.21 -44.29
CA ASP A 21 32.14 -1.25 -44.59
C ASP A 21 31.44 -0.80 -43.30
N LEU A 22 31.12 -1.75 -42.41
CA LEU A 22 30.53 -1.42 -41.12
C LEU A 22 31.47 -0.55 -40.30
N ALA A 23 32.75 -0.92 -40.18
CA ALA A 23 33.75 -0.18 -39.43
C ALA A 23 33.93 1.27 -39.93
N ALA A 24 33.95 1.45 -41.26
CA ALA A 24 33.99 2.77 -41.88
C ALA A 24 32.74 3.59 -41.57
N ALA A 25 31.55 2.99 -41.69
CA ALA A 25 30.27 3.68 -41.50
C ALA A 25 30.04 4.17 -40.05
N ILE A 26 30.44 3.39 -39.04
CA ILE A 26 30.35 3.81 -37.61
C ILE A 26 31.60 4.54 -37.10
N LYS A 27 32.62 4.78 -37.95
CA LYS A 27 33.90 5.38 -37.58
C LYS A 27 34.59 4.66 -36.42
N LYS A 28 34.66 3.32 -36.47
CA LYS A 28 35.37 2.48 -35.49
C LYS A 28 36.51 1.72 -36.13
N HIS A 29 37.49 1.34 -35.31
CA HIS A 29 38.62 0.55 -35.78
C HIS A 29 38.18 -0.88 -36.17
N LYS A 30 38.71 -1.42 -37.28
CA LYS A 30 38.37 -2.76 -37.80
C LYS A 30 38.52 -3.87 -36.75
N ARG A 31 39.54 -3.77 -35.89
CA ARG A 31 39.78 -4.69 -34.76
C ARG A 31 38.64 -4.70 -33.74
N THR A 32 38.01 -3.56 -33.49
CA THR A 32 36.86 -3.44 -32.57
C THR A 32 35.65 -4.15 -33.13
N VAL A 33 35.32 -3.91 -34.41
CA VAL A 33 34.20 -4.60 -35.08
C VAL A 33 34.46 -6.11 -35.17
N SER A 34 35.71 -6.52 -35.43
CA SER A 34 36.09 -7.94 -35.44
C SER A 34 35.85 -8.64 -34.10
N ARG A 35 36.08 -7.95 -32.98
CA ARG A 35 35.78 -8.48 -31.64
C ARG A 35 34.28 -8.67 -31.44
N TRP A 36 33.47 -7.70 -31.87
CA TRP A 36 32.01 -7.78 -31.80
C TRP A 36 31.45 -8.96 -32.60
N LEU A 37 31.89 -9.16 -33.84
CA LEU A 37 31.45 -10.28 -34.69
C LEU A 37 31.89 -11.65 -34.17
N ALA A 38 33.00 -11.69 -33.42
CA ALA A 38 33.49 -12.88 -32.73
C ALA A 38 32.80 -13.10 -31.37
N GLY A 39 31.89 -12.23 -30.94
CA GLY A 39 31.21 -12.32 -29.64
C GLY A 39 32.07 -11.93 -28.44
N THR A 40 33.26 -11.36 -28.68
CA THR A 40 34.17 -10.90 -27.63
C THR A 40 34.03 -9.39 -27.43
N ASN A 41 33.89 -8.93 -26.18
CA ASN A 41 33.73 -7.51 -25.85
C ASN A 41 32.61 -6.81 -26.64
N PRO A 42 31.33 -7.13 -26.38
CA PRO A 42 30.18 -6.68 -27.17
C PRO A 42 30.10 -5.15 -27.31
N PRO A 43 29.43 -4.65 -28.35
CA PRO A 43 29.26 -3.21 -28.56
C PRO A 43 28.54 -2.57 -27.37
N LYS A 44 28.97 -1.36 -27.02
CA LYS A 44 28.25 -0.54 -26.03
C LYS A 44 26.92 -0.06 -26.62
N PRO A 45 25.93 0.34 -25.80
CA PRO A 45 24.61 0.74 -26.31
C PRO A 45 24.62 1.78 -27.44
N LYS A 46 25.39 2.85 -27.29
CA LYS A 46 25.58 3.87 -28.32
C LYS A 46 26.12 3.31 -29.65
N ASP A 47 27.00 2.30 -29.58
CA ASP A 47 27.57 1.67 -30.76
C ASP A 47 26.55 0.71 -31.40
N LEU A 48 25.70 0.05 -30.61
CA LEU A 48 24.64 -0.82 -31.10
C LEU A 48 23.54 -0.03 -31.83
N GLU A 49 23.16 1.14 -31.31
CA GLU A 49 22.25 2.07 -32.00
C GLU A 49 22.81 2.56 -33.33
N ALA A 50 24.11 2.87 -33.38
CA ALA A 50 24.77 3.30 -34.61
C ALA A 50 24.79 2.16 -35.66
N ILE A 51 25.05 0.93 -35.23
CA ILE A 51 24.97 -0.27 -36.08
C ILE A 51 23.54 -0.45 -36.61
N ALA A 52 22.54 -0.39 -35.72
CA ALA A 52 21.13 -0.56 -36.07
C ALA A 52 20.65 0.48 -37.10
N ARG A 53 21.05 1.75 -36.93
CA ARG A 53 20.76 2.84 -37.87
C ARG A 53 21.37 2.60 -39.26
N ILE A 54 22.62 2.12 -39.33
CA ILE A 54 23.30 1.84 -40.61
C ILE A 54 22.73 0.62 -41.32
N LEU A 55 22.25 -0.36 -40.56
CA LEU A 55 21.64 -1.59 -41.07
C LEU A 55 20.12 -1.50 -41.20
N ASN A 56 19.56 -0.29 -41.01
CA ASN A 56 18.12 0.03 -41.08
C ASN A 56 17.24 -1.00 -40.34
N CYS A 57 17.61 -1.28 -39.09
CA CYS A 57 16.98 -2.27 -38.24
C CYS A 57 16.93 -1.77 -36.79
N LYS A 58 16.41 -2.58 -35.87
CA LYS A 58 16.30 -2.22 -34.46
C LYS A 58 17.48 -2.78 -33.66
N PRO A 59 17.99 -2.09 -32.63
CA PRO A 59 19.01 -2.65 -31.73
C PRO A 59 18.58 -3.99 -31.10
N GLN A 60 17.27 -4.16 -30.89
CA GLN A 60 16.66 -5.38 -30.36
C GLN A 60 16.82 -6.61 -31.28
N ASP A 61 17.08 -6.38 -32.57
CA ASP A 61 17.39 -7.45 -33.53
C ASP A 61 18.77 -8.09 -33.25
N PHE A 62 19.61 -7.45 -32.43
CA PHE A 62 20.92 -7.95 -32.03
C PHE A 62 21.03 -8.22 -30.53
N ASP A 63 20.32 -7.49 -29.69
CA ASP A 63 20.20 -7.72 -28.25
C ASP A 63 18.72 -7.65 -27.85
N PRO A 64 17.99 -8.78 -27.71
CA PRO A 64 16.55 -8.79 -27.42
C PRO A 64 16.13 -8.04 -26.16
N PHE A 65 17.07 -7.76 -25.25
CA PHE A 65 16.84 -6.99 -24.03
C PHE A 65 17.38 -5.56 -24.11
N PHE A 66 17.68 -5.06 -25.31
CA PHE A 66 18.16 -3.70 -25.50
C PHE A 66 17.07 -2.68 -25.16
N ALA A 67 17.30 -1.90 -24.11
CA ALA A 67 16.50 -0.71 -23.80
C ALA A 67 16.90 0.42 -24.77
N ASP A 68 15.91 1.08 -25.39
CA ASP A 68 16.11 2.27 -26.25
C ASP A 68 16.71 3.43 -25.43
N MET A 69 18.03 3.46 -25.25
CA MET A 69 18.73 4.42 -24.39
C MET A 69 19.14 5.72 -25.11
N GLY A 70 18.60 6.01 -26.30
CA GLY A 70 19.26 6.95 -27.23
C GLY A 70 18.53 8.23 -27.62
N LEU A 71 17.19 8.30 -27.58
CA LEU A 71 16.47 9.40 -28.25
C LEU A 71 15.23 9.96 -27.52
N GLY A 72 15.05 9.67 -26.23
CA GLY A 72 13.91 10.25 -25.50
C GLY A 72 13.64 9.70 -24.10
N GLU A 73 14.55 8.95 -23.49
CA GLU A 73 14.31 8.46 -22.12
C GLU A 73 14.36 9.63 -21.13
N VAL A 74 13.23 9.86 -20.48
CA VAL A 74 13.10 10.77 -19.34
C VAL A 74 13.35 9.95 -18.08
N SER A 75 14.41 10.29 -17.34
CA SER A 75 14.68 9.67 -16.04
C SER A 75 13.60 10.09 -15.05
N ILE A 76 12.77 9.14 -14.61
CA ILE A 76 11.79 9.33 -13.55
C ILE A 76 12.34 8.67 -12.28
N GLN A 77 12.73 9.50 -11.31
CA GLN A 77 13.02 9.03 -9.95
C GLN A 77 11.81 9.31 -9.08
N ALA A 78 11.24 8.27 -8.49
CA ALA A 78 10.09 8.38 -7.60
C ALA A 78 10.29 7.48 -6.38
N HIS A 79 9.96 8.00 -5.20
CA HIS A 79 9.80 7.20 -4.01
C HIS A 79 8.36 6.69 -3.95
N VAL A 80 8.19 5.38 -3.88
CA VAL A 80 6.89 4.73 -3.76
C VAL A 80 6.79 4.03 -2.40
N SER A 81 5.56 3.86 -1.92
CA SER A 81 5.32 3.12 -0.68
C SER A 81 5.71 1.65 -0.84
N ALA A 82 5.96 0.99 0.29
CA ALA A 82 6.22 -0.46 0.30
C ALA A 82 5.03 -1.25 -0.29
N ALA A 83 3.79 -0.79 -0.07
CA ALA A 83 2.59 -1.39 -0.65
C ALA A 83 2.62 -1.36 -2.19
N SER A 84 2.88 -0.18 -2.79
CA SER A 84 3.02 -0.05 -4.24
C SER A 84 4.18 -0.88 -4.79
N HIS A 85 5.30 -0.92 -4.07
CA HIS A 85 6.43 -1.76 -4.45
C HIS A 85 6.07 -3.26 -4.42
N ASN A 86 5.31 -3.71 -3.42
CA ASN A 86 4.85 -5.09 -3.34
C ASN A 86 3.90 -5.42 -4.49
N ALA A 87 2.98 -4.52 -4.85
CA ALA A 87 2.11 -4.70 -6.00
C ALA A 87 2.93 -4.90 -7.31
N TYR A 88 4.01 -4.14 -7.50
CA TYR A 88 4.92 -4.36 -8.63
C TYR A 88 5.58 -5.75 -8.61
N GLU A 89 6.03 -6.23 -7.44
CA GLU A 89 6.62 -7.56 -7.33
C GLU A 89 5.58 -8.66 -7.62
N LEU A 90 4.37 -8.56 -7.07
CA LEU A 90 3.30 -9.54 -7.33
C LEU A 90 2.97 -9.61 -8.84
N MET A 91 2.79 -8.46 -9.48
CA MET A 91 2.53 -8.40 -10.93
C MET A 91 3.69 -8.93 -11.76
N ARG A 92 4.94 -8.70 -11.33
CA ARG A 92 6.13 -9.26 -11.98
C ARG A 92 6.14 -10.78 -11.94
N TRP A 93 5.85 -11.38 -10.79
CA TRP A 93 5.80 -12.83 -10.63
C TRP A 93 4.69 -13.46 -11.47
N ARG A 94 3.50 -12.83 -11.47
CA ARG A 94 2.34 -13.37 -12.20
C ARG A 94 2.44 -13.21 -13.71
N TYR A 95 2.68 -11.98 -14.17
CA TYR A 95 2.53 -11.60 -15.57
C TYR A 95 3.87 -11.46 -16.30
N GLY A 96 4.99 -11.66 -15.63
CA GLY A 96 6.33 -11.54 -16.22
C GLY A 96 6.70 -10.11 -16.64
N VAL A 97 5.98 -9.10 -16.13
CA VAL A 97 6.19 -7.69 -16.48
C VAL A 97 7.21 -7.03 -15.55
N SER A 98 8.00 -6.12 -16.11
CA SER A 98 8.94 -5.28 -15.36
C SER A 98 8.26 -4.01 -14.81
N GLN A 99 8.85 -3.42 -13.77
CA GLN A 99 8.43 -2.10 -13.27
C GLN A 99 8.41 -1.03 -14.38
N LYS A 100 9.41 -1.03 -15.29
CA LYS A 100 9.45 -0.12 -16.44
C LYS A 100 8.20 -0.27 -17.32
N GLN A 101 7.84 -1.49 -17.68
CA GLN A 101 6.65 -1.74 -18.52
C GLN A 101 5.36 -1.29 -17.82
N ILE A 102 5.25 -1.53 -16.51
CA ILE A 102 4.08 -1.05 -15.74
C ILE A 102 4.04 0.48 -15.72
N MET A 103 5.18 1.15 -15.53
CA MET A 103 5.28 2.61 -15.56
C MET A 103 4.94 3.20 -16.94
N GLU A 104 5.35 2.54 -18.03
CA GLU A 104 5.00 2.95 -19.39
C GLU A 104 3.50 2.78 -19.69
N LEU A 105 2.85 1.77 -19.09
CA LEU A 105 1.41 1.55 -19.20
C LEU A 105 0.59 2.44 -18.25
N ALA A 106 1.19 2.97 -17.19
CA ALA A 106 0.50 3.74 -16.15
C ALA A 106 -0.34 4.92 -16.70
N PRO A 107 0.11 5.73 -17.67
CA PRO A 107 -0.71 6.80 -18.23
C PRO A 107 -1.98 6.29 -18.94
N VAL A 108 -1.90 5.14 -19.61
CA VAL A 108 -3.04 4.52 -20.30
C VAL A 108 -4.04 3.99 -19.28
N LEU A 109 -3.55 3.23 -18.30
CA LEU A 109 -4.38 2.68 -17.22
C LEU A 109 -5.05 3.81 -16.42
N PHE A 110 -4.29 4.86 -16.07
CA PHE A 110 -4.82 6.04 -15.40
C PHE A 110 -5.91 6.72 -16.21
N ALA A 111 -5.69 6.98 -17.50
CA ALA A 111 -6.67 7.64 -18.35
C ALA A 111 -7.98 6.85 -18.47
N VAL A 112 -7.90 5.52 -18.54
CA VAL A 112 -9.07 4.63 -18.54
C VAL A 112 -9.84 4.76 -17.22
N VAL A 113 -9.17 4.58 -16.08
CA VAL A 113 -9.83 4.65 -14.76
C VAL A 113 -10.37 6.05 -14.48
N ALA A 114 -9.63 7.11 -14.82
CA ALA A 114 -10.12 8.49 -14.72
C ALA A 114 -11.37 8.72 -15.58
N GLY A 115 -11.43 8.14 -16.78
CA GLY A 115 -12.62 8.16 -17.62
C GLY A 115 -13.82 7.46 -16.98
N HIS A 116 -13.61 6.34 -16.29
CA HIS A 116 -14.64 5.67 -15.51
C HIS A 116 -15.06 6.48 -14.29
N ALA A 117 -14.11 7.10 -13.58
CA ALA A 117 -14.35 7.97 -12.43
C ALA A 117 -15.28 9.13 -12.77
N LEU A 118 -15.04 9.81 -13.89
CA LEU A 118 -15.88 10.94 -14.32
C LEU A 118 -17.30 10.50 -14.73
N LYS A 119 -17.52 9.22 -15.04
CA LYS A 119 -18.85 8.67 -15.35
C LYS A 119 -19.61 8.18 -14.12
N VAL A 120 -18.97 8.12 -12.95
CA VAL A 120 -19.62 7.63 -11.71
C VAL A 120 -20.95 8.36 -11.43
N PRO A 121 -21.04 9.70 -11.47
CA PRO A 121 -22.30 10.39 -11.17
C PRO A 121 -23.43 10.06 -12.17
N ASP A 122 -23.11 9.95 -13.46
CA ASP A 122 -24.08 9.62 -14.51
C ASP A 122 -24.58 8.17 -14.38
N GLN A 123 -23.68 7.25 -13.98
CA GLN A 123 -24.03 5.85 -13.68
C GLN A 123 -24.95 5.76 -12.47
N ASP A 124 -24.68 6.53 -11.42
CA ASP A 124 -25.50 6.55 -10.20
C ASP A 124 -26.88 7.11 -10.50
N GLU A 125 -26.97 8.17 -11.31
CA GLU A 125 -28.26 8.70 -11.78
C GLU A 125 -29.03 7.71 -12.66
N ALA A 126 -28.35 6.90 -13.46
CA ALA A 126 -29.00 5.83 -14.22
C ALA A 126 -29.55 4.73 -13.31
N LEU A 127 -28.78 4.31 -12.30
CA LEU A 127 -29.20 3.33 -11.30
C LEU A 127 -30.38 3.85 -10.45
N GLU A 128 -30.34 5.13 -10.07
CA GLU A 128 -31.42 5.78 -9.32
C GLU A 128 -32.73 5.79 -10.13
N ARG A 129 -32.67 6.15 -11.42
CA ARG A 129 -33.84 6.10 -12.31
C ARG A 129 -34.40 4.68 -12.43
N GLU A 130 -33.53 3.67 -12.54
CA GLU A 130 -33.95 2.26 -12.58
C GLU A 130 -34.60 1.81 -11.26
N ALA A 131 -34.04 2.21 -10.11
CA ALA A 131 -34.59 1.94 -8.79
C ALA A 131 -35.99 2.56 -8.62
N GLN A 132 -36.15 3.83 -8.99
CA GLN A 132 -37.43 4.54 -8.95
C GLN A 132 -38.48 3.87 -9.86
N MET A 133 -38.12 3.51 -11.09
CA MET A 133 -39.02 2.80 -12.00
C MET A 133 -39.47 1.44 -11.45
N ARG A 134 -38.66 0.81 -10.58
CA ARG A 134 -38.99 -0.46 -9.91
C ARG A 134 -39.61 -0.28 -8.52
N GLY A 135 -39.93 0.96 -8.12
CA GLY A 135 -40.52 1.25 -6.80
C GLY A 135 -39.58 0.93 -5.63
N ARG A 136 -38.26 0.90 -5.85
CA ARG A 136 -37.26 0.69 -4.81
C ARG A 136 -36.94 2.03 -4.11
N ALA A 137 -36.44 1.93 -2.88
CA ALA A 137 -35.95 3.09 -2.15
C ALA A 137 -34.84 3.82 -2.95
N SER A 138 -34.79 5.14 -2.78
CA SER A 138 -33.75 5.96 -3.41
C SER A 138 -32.36 5.50 -2.97
N THR A 139 -31.46 5.42 -3.94
CA THR A 139 -30.03 5.16 -3.81
C THR A 139 -29.22 6.45 -3.79
N GLN A 140 -29.88 7.61 -3.90
CA GLN A 140 -29.23 8.91 -4.00
C GLN A 140 -28.53 9.27 -2.67
N MET A 141 -27.25 9.64 -2.75
CA MET A 141 -26.49 10.04 -1.58
C MET A 141 -26.63 11.54 -1.33
N ILE A 142 -26.69 11.92 -0.05
CA ILE A 142 -26.50 13.32 0.34
C ILE A 142 -25.07 13.70 -0.10
N GLY A 143 -24.94 14.80 -0.87
CA GLY A 143 -23.65 15.22 -1.45
C GLY A 143 -23.44 14.85 -2.94
N ASP A 144 -24.35 14.11 -3.59
CA ASP A 144 -24.22 13.73 -5.01
C ASP A 144 -24.01 14.91 -5.97
N HIS A 145 -24.50 16.10 -5.59
CA HIS A 145 -24.31 17.31 -6.38
C HIS A 145 -22.82 17.74 -6.44
N ILE A 146 -22.04 17.46 -5.40
CA ILE A 146 -20.59 17.71 -5.33
C ILE A 146 -19.87 16.77 -6.31
N ASP A 147 -20.25 15.51 -6.35
CA ASP A 147 -19.69 14.52 -7.28
C ASP A 147 -20.00 14.88 -8.75
N ARG A 148 -21.24 15.32 -9.04
CA ARG A 148 -21.62 15.85 -10.36
C ARG A 148 -20.78 17.08 -10.73
N GLN A 149 -20.54 17.97 -9.78
CA GLN A 149 -19.69 19.13 -9.99
C GLN A 149 -18.23 18.72 -10.26
N ALA A 150 -17.68 17.77 -9.50
CA ALA A 150 -16.35 17.23 -9.71
C ALA A 150 -16.18 16.63 -11.11
N SER A 151 -17.16 15.84 -11.57
CA SER A 151 -17.18 15.29 -12.92
C SER A 151 -17.19 16.39 -14.00
N LYS A 152 -18.08 17.38 -13.90
CA LYS A 152 -18.15 18.52 -14.84
C LYS A 152 -16.85 19.30 -14.91
N LEU A 153 -16.16 19.44 -13.78
CA LEU A 153 -14.85 20.11 -13.68
C LEU A 153 -13.66 19.20 -14.01
N ARG A 154 -13.90 17.94 -14.44
CA ARG A 154 -12.88 16.93 -14.74
C ARG A 154 -11.94 16.61 -13.58
N ARG A 155 -12.42 16.76 -12.34
CA ARG A 155 -11.69 16.39 -11.12
C ARG A 155 -11.97 14.91 -10.81
N CYS A 156 -11.19 14.02 -11.44
CA CYS A 156 -11.40 12.58 -11.32
C CYS A 156 -11.16 12.01 -9.92
N PHE A 157 -10.46 12.72 -9.03
CA PHE A 157 -10.31 12.36 -7.62
C PHE A 157 -11.44 12.91 -6.72
N GLY A 158 -12.41 13.64 -7.27
CA GLY A 158 -13.47 14.29 -6.50
C GLY A 158 -13.13 15.72 -6.06
N ILE A 159 -14.02 16.28 -5.25
CA ILE A 159 -13.89 17.60 -4.60
C ILE A 159 -14.19 17.40 -3.11
N ALA A 160 -13.28 17.82 -2.24
CA ALA A 160 -13.51 17.82 -0.79
C ALA A 160 -14.73 18.69 -0.44
N SER A 161 -15.64 18.14 0.36
CA SER A 161 -16.78 18.88 0.86
C SER A 161 -16.35 19.89 1.94
N PRO A 162 -16.88 21.13 1.94
CA PRO A 162 -16.72 22.07 3.04
C PRO A 162 -17.39 21.61 4.34
N ASP A 163 -18.39 20.73 4.24
CA ASP A 163 -19.12 20.15 5.37
C ASP A 163 -19.26 18.63 5.17
N PRO A 164 -18.19 17.84 5.43
CA PRO A 164 -18.19 16.40 5.19
C PRO A 164 -19.22 15.61 6.01
N ILE A 165 -19.70 16.18 7.13
CA ILE A 165 -20.66 15.51 8.02
C ILE A 165 -22.04 15.53 7.38
N ASN A 166 -22.45 16.68 6.83
CA ASN A 166 -23.79 16.86 6.27
C ASN A 166 -23.82 16.65 4.76
N GLU A 167 -22.71 16.87 4.05
CA GLU A 167 -22.61 16.75 2.60
C GLU A 167 -21.36 15.94 2.23
N PRO A 168 -21.33 14.63 2.48
CA PRO A 168 -20.15 13.82 2.18
C PRO A 168 -19.88 13.83 0.67
N SER A 169 -18.60 13.86 0.31
CA SER A 169 -18.17 13.73 -1.09
C SER A 169 -17.25 12.53 -1.24
N ARG A 170 -17.22 11.94 -2.45
CA ARG A 170 -16.46 10.72 -2.71
C ARG A 170 -15.21 11.01 -3.54
N ASN A 171 -14.18 10.19 -3.33
CA ASN A 171 -13.14 10.03 -4.33
C ASN A 171 -13.70 9.22 -5.51
N LEU A 172 -13.94 9.90 -6.63
CA LEU A 172 -14.54 9.26 -7.81
C LEU A 172 -13.60 8.21 -8.43
N PHE A 173 -12.28 8.39 -8.28
CA PHE A 173 -11.28 7.45 -8.80
C PHE A 173 -11.33 6.14 -8.00
N ASP A 174 -11.40 6.22 -6.68
CA ASP A 174 -11.56 5.03 -5.82
C ASP A 174 -12.89 4.33 -6.07
N THR A 175 -13.97 5.09 -6.23
CA THR A 175 -15.28 4.52 -6.58
C THR A 175 -15.20 3.73 -7.89
N ALA A 176 -14.50 4.25 -8.90
CA ALA A 176 -14.26 3.54 -10.15
C ALA A 176 -13.39 2.30 -9.96
N ILE A 177 -12.31 2.37 -9.17
CA ILE A 177 -11.48 1.21 -8.82
C ILE A 177 -12.31 0.10 -8.19
N HIS A 178 -13.14 0.42 -7.19
CA HIS A 178 -14.00 -0.57 -6.53
C HIS A 178 -14.97 -1.22 -7.53
N ARG A 179 -15.65 -0.43 -8.36
CA ARG A 179 -16.59 -0.95 -9.38
C ARG A 179 -15.90 -1.85 -10.40
N LEU A 180 -14.74 -1.45 -10.89
CA LEU A 180 -13.96 -2.26 -11.84
C LEU A 180 -13.43 -3.53 -11.17
N SER A 181 -13.02 -3.46 -9.91
CA SER A 181 -12.53 -4.62 -9.17
C SER A 181 -13.64 -5.63 -8.89
N VAL A 182 -14.88 -5.19 -8.62
CA VAL A 182 -16.05 -6.08 -8.50
C VAL A 182 -16.30 -6.85 -9.80
N GLN A 183 -16.07 -6.24 -10.96
CA GLN A 183 -16.21 -6.90 -12.26
C GLN A 183 -15.09 -7.90 -12.56
N ALA A 184 -13.97 -7.82 -11.82
CA ALA A 184 -12.79 -8.66 -11.99
C ALA A 184 -12.45 -9.43 -10.69
N ALA A 185 -13.46 -9.69 -9.85
CA ALA A 185 -13.29 -10.24 -8.50
C ALA A 185 -12.63 -11.63 -8.46
N ASP A 186 -12.62 -12.35 -9.58
CA ASP A 186 -11.91 -13.63 -9.73
C ASP A 186 -10.37 -13.46 -9.71
N TYR A 187 -9.86 -12.24 -9.94
CA TYR A 187 -8.43 -11.98 -10.09
C TYR A 187 -7.87 -10.92 -9.14
N VAL A 188 -8.69 -9.93 -8.79
CA VAL A 188 -8.29 -8.80 -7.96
C VAL A 188 -9.27 -8.62 -6.80
N ASP A 189 -8.78 -8.05 -5.71
CA ASP A 189 -9.62 -7.74 -4.56
C ASP A 189 -9.29 -6.35 -3.99
N ALA A 190 -10.34 -5.56 -3.75
CA ALA A 190 -10.27 -4.23 -3.18
C ALA A 190 -10.87 -4.18 -1.75
N SER A 191 -11.11 -5.33 -1.11
CA SER A 191 -11.72 -5.42 0.22
C SER A 191 -10.92 -4.75 1.32
N TRP A 192 -9.59 -4.68 1.18
CA TRP A 192 -8.68 -3.98 2.09
C TRP A 192 -8.17 -2.65 1.55
N TYR A 193 -8.59 -2.27 0.35
CA TYR A 193 -8.11 -1.06 -0.30
C TYR A 193 -8.47 0.17 0.53
N VAL A 194 -7.46 0.94 0.91
CA VAL A 194 -7.63 2.10 1.80
C VAL A 194 -8.27 3.29 1.08
N GLY A 195 -8.01 3.42 -0.23
CA GLY A 195 -8.43 4.59 -1.01
C GLY A 195 -7.78 5.89 -0.54
N ALA A 196 -8.41 7.00 -0.85
CA ALA A 196 -8.09 8.35 -0.40
C ALA A 196 -9.35 9.20 -0.24
N GLU A 197 -9.22 10.28 0.52
CA GLU A 197 -10.27 11.29 0.64
C GLU A 197 -10.55 11.98 -0.70
N ALA A 198 -11.71 12.62 -0.81
CA ALA A 198 -12.08 13.34 -2.01
C ALA A 198 -11.09 14.49 -2.33
N GLY A 199 -10.52 14.45 -3.54
CA GLY A 199 -9.51 15.39 -4.01
C GLY A 199 -8.07 14.91 -3.86
N ASP A 200 -7.82 13.88 -3.05
CA ASP A 200 -6.50 13.30 -2.84
C ASP A 200 -6.21 12.15 -3.82
N VAL A 201 -4.91 11.91 -4.06
CA VAL A 201 -4.46 10.84 -4.95
C VAL A 201 -4.31 9.55 -4.15
N PRO A 202 -5.01 8.46 -4.50
CA PRO A 202 -4.89 7.22 -3.77
C PRO A 202 -3.58 6.48 -4.08
N GLY A 203 -3.10 5.71 -3.10
CA GLY A 203 -1.98 4.78 -3.26
C GLY A 203 -2.46 3.35 -3.51
N ALA A 204 -1.54 2.38 -3.54
CA ALA A 204 -1.88 0.96 -3.70
C ALA A 204 -2.13 0.22 -2.37
N ALA A 205 -2.19 0.93 -1.24
CA ALA A 205 -2.28 0.33 0.08
C ALA A 205 -3.56 -0.52 0.21
N GLY A 206 -3.39 -1.81 0.50
CA GLY A 206 -4.49 -2.74 0.69
C GLY A 206 -5.13 -3.29 -0.59
N TYR A 207 -4.72 -2.83 -1.77
CA TYR A 207 -5.19 -3.41 -3.03
C TYR A 207 -4.52 -4.76 -3.29
N ILE A 208 -5.29 -5.78 -3.65
CA ILE A 208 -4.79 -7.10 -4.03
C ILE A 208 -4.80 -7.20 -5.56
N PRO A 209 -3.64 -7.08 -6.24
CA PRO A 209 -3.55 -7.15 -7.69
C PRO A 209 -3.58 -8.58 -8.25
N ASP A 210 -3.42 -9.59 -7.39
CA ASP A 210 -3.54 -11.01 -7.74
C ASP A 210 -3.92 -11.83 -6.50
N THR A 211 -5.17 -12.30 -6.47
CA THR A 211 -5.74 -13.07 -5.35
C THR A 211 -5.11 -14.45 -5.20
N ASP A 212 -4.95 -15.16 -6.33
CA ASP A 212 -4.42 -16.54 -6.36
C ASP A 212 -2.97 -16.62 -5.88
N PHE A 213 -2.09 -15.77 -6.42
CA PHE A 213 -0.68 -15.76 -6.08
C PHE A 213 -0.45 -15.27 -4.65
N LEU A 214 -1.23 -14.27 -4.21
CA LEU A 214 -1.16 -13.84 -2.82
C LEU A 214 -1.56 -14.99 -1.88
N ALA A 215 -2.65 -15.71 -2.17
CA ALA A 215 -3.05 -16.87 -1.39
C ALA A 215 -2.00 -17.99 -1.39
N GLN A 216 -1.29 -18.20 -2.51
CA GLN A 216 -0.20 -19.18 -2.59
C GLN A 216 0.98 -18.82 -1.69
N ILE A 217 1.45 -17.56 -1.72
CA ILE A 217 2.61 -17.15 -0.92
C ILE A 217 2.28 -16.97 0.56
N THR A 218 1.00 -16.85 0.92
CA THR A 218 0.54 -16.75 2.31
C THR A 218 -0.11 -18.02 2.85
N ASP A 219 -0.24 -19.08 2.05
CA ASP A 219 -0.93 -20.31 2.43
C ASP A 219 -2.36 -20.05 2.92
N GLY A 220 -3.02 -19.05 2.32
CA GLY A 220 -4.36 -18.58 2.71
C GLY A 220 -4.43 -17.74 3.99
N ASP A 221 -3.31 -17.42 4.65
CA ASP A 221 -3.29 -16.56 5.84
C ASP A 221 -3.70 -15.13 5.48
N ARG A 222 -4.92 -14.73 5.90
CA ARG A 222 -5.47 -13.38 5.68
C ARG A 222 -4.63 -12.29 6.34
N ALA A 223 -4.12 -12.52 7.55
CA ALA A 223 -3.37 -11.49 8.28
C ALA A 223 -2.01 -11.23 7.60
N LEU A 224 -1.37 -12.30 7.11
CA LEU A 224 -0.14 -12.19 6.35
C LEU A 224 -0.36 -11.52 4.99
N ALA A 225 -1.43 -11.89 4.28
CA ALA A 225 -1.81 -11.29 3.00
C ALA A 225 -2.06 -9.78 3.15
N GLU A 226 -2.81 -9.39 4.18
CA GLU A 226 -3.08 -8.00 4.51
C GLU A 226 -1.78 -7.23 4.84
N ALA A 227 -0.88 -7.83 5.63
CA ALA A 227 0.41 -7.22 5.95
C ALA A 227 1.28 -6.97 4.72
N ILE A 228 1.23 -7.84 3.71
CA ILE A 228 1.92 -7.65 2.43
C ILE A 228 1.30 -6.49 1.65
N VAL A 229 -0.01 -6.50 1.40
CA VAL A 229 -0.64 -5.48 0.53
C VAL A 229 -0.72 -4.09 1.19
N LYS A 230 -0.69 -4.01 2.52
CA LYS A 230 -0.52 -2.74 3.26
C LYS A 230 0.95 -2.31 3.39
N GLY A 231 1.90 -3.09 2.86
CA GLY A 231 3.32 -2.71 2.80
C GLY A 231 4.11 -2.89 4.10
N ARG A 232 3.60 -3.65 5.06
CA ARG A 232 4.30 -3.91 6.35
C ARG A 232 5.46 -4.87 6.21
N ILE A 233 5.31 -5.80 5.27
CA ILE A 233 6.36 -6.73 4.84
C ILE A 233 6.79 -6.28 3.46
N ARG A 234 8.07 -5.98 3.27
CA ARG A 234 8.60 -5.60 1.97
C ARG A 234 9.08 -6.84 1.22
N LEU A 235 8.31 -7.28 0.22
CA LEU A 235 8.58 -8.51 -0.54
C LEU A 235 9.97 -8.52 -1.16
N SER A 236 10.45 -7.38 -1.66
CA SER A 236 11.79 -7.29 -2.27
C SER A 236 12.91 -7.56 -1.28
N THR A 237 12.77 -7.12 -0.03
CA THR A 237 13.76 -7.34 1.03
C THR A 237 13.78 -8.80 1.44
N VAL A 238 12.59 -9.39 1.65
CA VAL A 238 12.46 -10.82 1.96
C VAL A 238 13.03 -11.68 0.83
N LEU A 239 12.73 -11.34 -0.42
CA LEU A 239 13.25 -12.05 -1.59
C LEU A 239 14.78 -11.94 -1.69
N GLN A 240 15.34 -10.76 -1.40
CA GLN A 240 16.78 -10.55 -1.40
C GLN A 240 17.47 -11.44 -0.35
N GLN A 241 16.95 -11.47 0.87
CA GLN A 241 17.45 -12.32 1.96
C GLN A 241 17.31 -13.82 1.61
N ALA A 242 16.18 -14.22 1.03
CA ALA A 242 15.97 -15.61 0.61
C ALA A 242 16.91 -16.06 -0.53
N LYS A 243 17.37 -15.12 -1.36
CA LYS A 243 18.32 -15.33 -2.46
C LYS A 243 19.77 -15.34 -2.04
N GLU A 244 20.12 -14.99 -0.79
CA GLU A 244 21.51 -14.98 -0.36
C GLU A 244 22.16 -16.36 -0.55
N GLY A 245 23.07 -16.45 -1.52
CA GLY A 245 23.75 -17.69 -1.91
C GLY A 245 22.99 -18.62 -2.89
N LYS A 246 21.91 -18.16 -3.54
CA LYS A 246 21.11 -18.94 -4.51
C LYS A 246 20.78 -18.15 -5.78
N ASP A 247 20.83 -18.82 -6.93
CA ASP A 247 20.46 -18.21 -8.23
C ASP A 247 18.95 -17.99 -8.38
N GLN A 248 18.14 -18.87 -7.77
CA GLN A 248 16.67 -18.85 -7.81
C GLN A 248 16.08 -19.33 -6.48
N VAL A 249 14.88 -18.84 -6.17
CA VAL A 249 14.08 -19.20 -4.98
C VAL A 249 12.72 -19.68 -5.48
N SER A 250 12.28 -20.87 -5.06
CA SER A 250 10.95 -21.38 -5.42
C SER A 250 9.85 -20.60 -4.71
N VAL A 251 8.61 -20.73 -5.16
CA VAL A 251 7.46 -20.06 -4.52
C VAL A 251 7.31 -20.51 -3.06
N GLU A 252 7.53 -21.81 -2.78
CA GLU A 252 7.43 -22.38 -1.43
C GLU A 252 8.51 -21.82 -0.50
N GLN A 253 9.75 -21.73 -0.98
CA GLN A 253 10.86 -21.13 -0.23
C GLN A 253 10.62 -19.65 0.05
N PHE A 254 10.02 -18.94 -0.90
CA PHE A 254 9.67 -17.54 -0.72
C PHE A 254 8.54 -17.37 0.30
N ALA A 255 7.50 -18.21 0.24
CA ALA A 255 6.40 -18.24 1.22
C ALA A 255 6.91 -18.49 2.64
N GLU A 256 7.84 -19.44 2.82
CA GLU A 256 8.47 -19.70 4.12
C GLU A 256 9.29 -18.50 4.62
N ALA A 257 10.06 -17.86 3.74
CA ALA A 257 10.82 -16.66 4.08
C ALA A 257 9.91 -15.49 4.48
N ILE A 258 8.77 -15.32 3.80
CA ILE A 258 7.77 -14.30 4.13
C ILE A 258 7.19 -14.54 5.53
N ARG A 259 6.79 -15.78 5.84
CA ARG A 259 6.25 -16.15 7.15
C ARG A 259 7.26 -15.86 8.27
N ARG A 260 8.51 -16.29 8.10
CA ARG A 260 9.58 -16.04 9.07
C ARG A 260 9.83 -14.54 9.25
N ALA A 261 9.95 -13.78 8.15
CA ALA A 261 10.17 -12.34 8.20
C ALA A 261 9.02 -11.58 8.87
N ASN A 262 7.78 -12.04 8.72
CA ASN A 262 6.64 -11.45 9.41
C ASN A 262 6.73 -11.67 10.92
N SER A 263 6.98 -12.91 11.36
CA SER A 263 7.10 -13.24 12.79
C SER A 263 8.25 -12.47 13.45
N GLU A 264 9.44 -12.49 12.84
CA GLU A 264 10.61 -11.76 13.34
C GLU A 264 10.36 -10.24 13.37
N GLY A 265 9.74 -9.69 12.33
CA GLY A 265 9.43 -8.26 12.25
C GLY A 265 8.37 -7.81 13.28
N ILE A 266 7.39 -8.66 13.58
CA ILE A 266 6.39 -8.43 14.64
C ILE A 266 7.07 -8.39 16.01
N GLU A 267 7.93 -9.37 16.30
CA GLU A 267 8.66 -9.45 17.57
C GLU A 267 9.63 -8.29 17.75
N GLU A 268 10.38 -7.92 16.71
CA GLU A 268 11.32 -6.81 16.75
C GLU A 268 10.61 -5.47 17.01
N LYS A 269 9.52 -5.20 16.29
CA LYS A 269 8.70 -4.00 16.50
C LYS A 269 8.12 -3.95 17.91
N ARG A 270 7.57 -5.08 18.39
CA ARG A 270 7.04 -5.16 19.74
C ARG A 270 8.12 -4.93 20.79
N ARG A 271 9.30 -5.53 20.63
CA ARG A 271 10.45 -5.33 21.52
C ARG A 271 10.93 -3.87 21.53
N ALA A 272 11.03 -3.24 20.37
CA ALA A 272 11.38 -1.82 20.26
C ALA A 272 10.32 -0.92 20.91
N GLY A 273 9.03 -1.22 20.69
CA GLY A 273 7.91 -0.56 21.33
C GLY A 273 7.92 -0.71 22.85
N LEU A 274 8.21 -1.90 23.38
CA LEU A 274 8.34 -2.15 24.81
C LEU A 274 9.52 -1.37 25.42
N LYS A 275 10.66 -1.34 24.74
CA LYS A 275 11.82 -0.55 25.17
C LYS A 275 11.48 0.94 25.25
N LYS A 276 10.80 1.48 24.22
CA LYS A 276 10.34 2.87 24.19
C LYS A 276 9.30 3.14 25.27
N LEU A 277 8.36 2.21 25.48
CA LEU A 277 7.33 2.29 26.53
C LEU A 277 7.96 2.34 27.93
N GLN A 278 8.94 1.47 28.20
CA GLN A 278 9.63 1.44 29.48
C GLN A 278 10.35 2.76 29.76
N ALA A 279 11.07 3.29 28.76
CA ALA A 279 11.74 4.59 28.87
C ALA A 279 10.74 5.74 29.09
N TRP A 280 9.63 5.73 28.37
CA TRP A 280 8.55 6.70 28.54
C TRP A 280 7.94 6.66 29.94
N ARG A 281 7.65 5.46 30.46
CA ARG A 281 7.09 5.29 31.81
C ARG A 281 8.04 5.78 32.89
N ALA A 282 9.34 5.48 32.76
CA ALA A 282 10.37 6.00 33.66
C ALA A 282 10.43 7.54 33.61
N TYR A 283 10.51 8.13 32.41
CA TYR A 283 10.50 9.57 32.21
C TYR A 283 9.27 10.25 32.82
N TYR A 284 8.08 9.67 32.62
CA TYR A 284 6.84 10.23 33.16
C TYR A 284 6.79 10.11 34.70
N ALA A 285 7.23 8.99 35.27
CA ALA A 285 7.27 8.78 36.71
C ALA A 285 8.28 9.71 37.42
N ASP A 286 9.41 10.01 36.77
CA ASP A 286 10.40 10.97 37.30
C ASP A 286 9.83 12.39 37.40
N LEU A 287 8.99 12.79 36.45
CA LEU A 287 8.35 14.12 36.44
C LEU A 287 7.08 14.19 37.29
N TYR A 288 6.31 13.11 37.33
CA TYR A 288 4.97 13.06 37.93
C TYR A 288 4.75 11.74 38.69
N PRO A 289 5.46 11.49 39.80
CA PRO A 289 5.45 10.20 40.49
C PRO A 289 4.06 9.82 40.99
N GLU A 290 3.33 10.74 41.64
CA GLU A 290 1.99 10.49 42.18
C GLU A 290 0.97 10.18 41.07
N LEU A 291 1.02 10.90 39.94
CA LEU A 291 0.11 10.66 38.80
C LEU A 291 0.45 9.37 38.05
N ALA A 292 1.71 8.93 38.10
CA ALA A 292 2.13 7.67 37.51
C ALA A 292 1.59 6.49 38.34
N GLU A 293 1.75 6.54 39.67
CA GLU A 293 1.23 5.51 40.58
C GLU A 293 -0.31 5.43 40.52
N GLU A 294 -0.99 6.57 40.50
CA GLU A 294 -2.45 6.61 40.36
C GLU A 294 -2.91 5.98 39.03
N TYR A 295 -2.24 6.31 37.92
CA TYR A 295 -2.58 5.74 36.61
C TYR A 295 -2.37 4.23 36.57
N ASP A 296 -1.24 3.74 37.09
CA ASP A 296 -0.94 2.31 37.12
C ASP A 296 -1.94 1.55 38.01
N GLY A 297 -2.36 2.14 39.13
CA GLY A 297 -3.43 1.61 39.99
C GLY A 297 -4.77 1.51 39.26
N LEU A 298 -5.18 2.56 38.53
CA LEU A 298 -6.41 2.56 37.73
C LEU A 298 -6.36 1.52 36.60
N VAL A 299 -5.22 1.37 35.92
CA VAL A 299 -5.06 0.35 34.88
C VAL A 299 -5.19 -1.05 35.47
N ALA A 300 -4.53 -1.33 36.59
CA ALA A 300 -4.57 -2.64 37.22
C ALA A 300 -5.96 -3.05 37.73
N GLN A 301 -6.76 -2.08 38.20
CA GLN A 301 -8.08 -2.34 38.80
C GLN A 301 -9.23 -2.29 37.80
N HIS A 302 -9.16 -1.42 36.79
CA HIS A 302 -10.32 -1.06 35.98
C HIS A 302 -10.14 -1.26 34.47
N CYS A 303 -8.93 -1.57 33.97
CA CYS A 303 -8.74 -1.85 32.55
C CYS A 303 -8.76 -3.36 32.27
N TYR A 304 -9.10 -3.70 31.03
CA TYR A 304 -8.88 -5.06 30.53
C TYR A 304 -7.40 -5.42 30.47
N GLU A 305 -7.11 -6.72 30.54
CA GLU A 305 -5.75 -7.25 30.41
C GLU A 305 -5.10 -6.85 29.07
N GLU A 306 -3.77 -6.86 29.05
CA GLU A 306 -3.03 -6.57 27.82
C GLU A 306 -3.36 -7.58 26.71
N GLY A 307 -3.65 -7.07 25.52
CA GLY A 307 -4.05 -7.88 24.37
C GLY A 307 -5.57 -8.01 24.22
N TRP A 308 -6.36 -7.51 25.17
CA TRP A 308 -7.78 -7.29 24.95
C TRP A 308 -8.01 -6.05 24.09
N TYR A 309 -8.88 -6.19 23.08
CA TYR A 309 -9.27 -5.10 22.18
C TYR A 309 -10.78 -5.10 21.95
N PRO A 310 -11.39 -3.93 21.70
CA PRO A 310 -12.80 -3.83 21.39
C PRO A 310 -13.23 -4.67 20.18
N ASP A 311 -14.48 -5.12 20.16
CA ASP A 311 -15.03 -5.91 19.05
C ASP A 311 -15.06 -5.13 17.73
N ASN A 312 -15.18 -3.81 17.79
CA ASN A 312 -15.16 -2.95 16.61
C ASN A 312 -13.75 -2.69 16.06
N TYR A 313 -12.68 -3.14 16.72
CA TYR A 313 -11.34 -3.11 16.14
C TYR A 313 -11.25 -4.10 14.99
N THR A 314 -10.74 -3.64 13.85
CA THR A 314 -10.37 -4.53 12.76
C THR A 314 -9.21 -5.44 13.19
N SER A 315 -9.00 -6.55 12.48
CA SER A 315 -7.80 -7.38 12.69
C SER A 315 -6.52 -6.55 12.62
N ASP A 316 -6.54 -5.49 11.81
CA ASP A 316 -5.44 -4.57 11.65
C ASP A 316 -5.18 -3.73 12.89
N ASP A 317 -6.22 -3.08 13.43
CA ASP A 317 -6.11 -2.24 14.63
C ASP A 317 -5.53 -3.04 15.80
N ARG A 318 -5.99 -4.30 15.95
CA ARG A 318 -5.48 -5.23 16.97
C ARG A 318 -3.99 -5.51 16.79
N ILE A 319 -3.56 -5.80 15.56
CA ILE A 319 -2.14 -6.05 15.26
C ILE A 319 -1.32 -4.80 15.53
N GLN A 320 -1.74 -3.61 15.07
CA GLN A 320 -1.01 -2.36 15.28
C GLN A 320 -0.84 -2.03 16.75
N SER A 321 -1.94 -2.11 17.53
CA SER A 321 -1.91 -1.89 18.96
C SER A 321 -1.05 -2.93 19.68
N TRP A 322 -1.01 -4.18 19.20
CA TRP A 322 -0.15 -5.22 19.77
C TRP A 322 1.33 -5.03 19.45
N VAL A 323 1.68 -4.71 18.20
CA VAL A 323 3.10 -4.55 17.80
C VAL A 323 3.72 -3.27 18.31
N ASN A 324 2.90 -2.28 18.67
CA ASN A 324 3.39 -1.01 19.20
C ASN A 324 2.79 -0.70 20.58
N PRO A 325 3.22 -1.42 21.64
CA PRO A 325 2.71 -1.21 22.99
C PRO A 325 3.04 0.18 23.54
N PHE A 326 3.97 0.92 22.91
CA PHE A 326 4.23 2.31 23.23
C PHE A 326 2.98 3.18 23.10
N HIS A 327 1.97 2.85 22.30
CA HIS A 327 0.73 3.64 22.27
C HIS A 327 -0.06 3.59 23.58
N GLU A 328 0.14 2.55 24.42
CA GLU A 328 -0.63 2.32 25.64
C GLU A 328 -2.15 2.28 25.37
N ASP A 329 -2.55 1.53 24.34
CA ASP A 329 -3.95 1.33 23.98
C ASP A 329 -4.66 0.48 25.06
N ARG A 330 -5.15 1.17 26.09
CA ARG A 330 -5.78 0.60 27.28
C ARG A 330 -7.25 0.99 27.31
N HIS A 331 -8.10 0.01 27.59
CA HIS A 331 -9.55 0.18 27.61
C HIS A 331 -10.10 -0.17 28.98
N ILE A 332 -10.95 0.69 29.52
CA ILE A 332 -11.68 0.44 30.76
C ILE A 332 -12.67 -0.70 30.56
N ASN A 333 -12.66 -1.64 31.51
CA ASN A 333 -13.72 -2.59 31.72
C ASN A 333 -14.90 -1.91 32.44
N ARG A 334 -15.99 -1.70 31.72
CA ARG A 334 -17.21 -1.04 32.22
C ARG A 334 -17.88 -1.80 33.37
N ASP A 335 -17.60 -3.10 33.51
CA ASP A 335 -18.14 -3.92 34.60
C ASP A 335 -17.50 -3.56 35.95
N THR A 336 -16.36 -2.88 35.94
CA THR A 336 -15.66 -2.42 37.15
C THR A 336 -16.09 -1.01 37.60
N LEU A 337 -16.94 -0.33 36.82
CA LEU A 337 -17.40 1.03 37.08
C LEU A 337 -18.64 1.04 37.96
N VAL A 338 -18.45 1.14 39.27
CA VAL A 338 -19.52 0.96 40.27
C VAL A 338 -20.68 1.95 40.11
N GLU A 339 -20.39 3.22 39.82
CA GLU A 339 -21.43 4.24 39.66
C GLU A 339 -22.18 4.07 38.33
N PHE A 340 -21.46 3.72 37.26
CA PHE A 340 -22.06 3.35 35.98
C PHE A 340 -23.03 2.15 36.12
N GLN A 341 -22.59 1.08 36.80
CA GLN A 341 -23.43 -0.11 37.04
C GLN A 341 -24.66 0.23 37.87
N ARG A 342 -24.52 1.07 38.91
CA ARG A 342 -25.65 1.53 39.73
C ARG A 342 -26.68 2.32 38.91
N LEU A 343 -26.22 3.27 38.09
CA LEU A 343 -27.11 4.09 37.24
C LEU A 343 -27.80 3.24 36.18
N GLN A 344 -27.10 2.27 35.60
CA GLN A 344 -27.66 1.33 34.63
C GLN A 344 -28.76 0.45 35.26
N ALA A 345 -28.53 -0.05 36.48
CA ALA A 345 -29.54 -0.81 37.22
C ALA A 345 -30.77 0.04 37.57
N ALA A 346 -30.57 1.25 38.08
CA ALA A 346 -31.67 2.17 38.44
C ALA A 346 -32.53 2.59 37.23
N GLY A 347 -31.91 2.86 36.08
CA GLY A 347 -32.63 3.15 34.84
C GLY A 347 -33.48 1.97 34.37
N THR A 348 -32.96 0.75 34.52
CA THR A 348 -33.66 -0.48 34.14
C THR A 348 -34.86 -0.76 35.05
N GLU A 349 -34.74 -0.51 36.36
CA GLU A 349 -35.83 -0.70 37.35
C GLU A 349 -36.97 0.32 37.19
N GLU A 350 -36.69 1.55 36.77
CA GLU A 350 -37.72 2.58 36.54
C GLU A 350 -38.48 2.42 35.21
N GLY A 351 -38.16 1.40 34.39
CA GLY A 351 -38.76 1.22 33.07
C GLY A 351 -38.47 2.36 32.08
N ARG A 352 -37.48 3.21 32.39
CA ARG A 352 -37.04 4.31 31.55
C ARG A 352 -35.82 3.86 30.77
N ILE A 353 -35.81 4.06 29.45
CA ILE A 353 -34.58 3.94 28.66
C ILE A 353 -33.72 5.17 28.98
N ALA A 354 -33.07 5.17 30.14
CA ALA A 354 -32.08 6.17 30.49
C ALA A 354 -30.80 5.82 29.73
N ILE A 355 -30.36 6.71 28.83
CA ILE A 355 -29.05 6.58 28.18
C ILE A 355 -28.01 6.92 29.25
N VAL A 356 -27.55 5.90 29.98
CA VAL A 356 -26.47 6.04 30.97
C VAL A 356 -25.15 6.02 30.23
N LEU A 357 -24.35 7.06 30.42
CA LEU A 357 -23.08 7.21 29.70
C LEU A 357 -21.91 6.96 30.65
N PRO A 358 -20.87 6.19 30.25
CA PRO A 358 -19.74 5.86 31.12
C PRO A 358 -19.02 7.07 31.73
N HIS A 359 -19.09 8.24 31.08
CA HIS A 359 -18.45 9.47 31.56
C HIS A 359 -19.09 10.09 32.80
N GLU A 360 -20.23 9.55 33.26
CA GLU A 360 -20.84 9.94 34.53
C GLU A 360 -20.06 9.33 35.72
N ASP A 361 -19.37 8.20 35.50
CA ASP A 361 -18.54 7.54 36.52
C ASP A 361 -17.24 8.35 36.80
N PRO A 362 -16.93 8.66 38.07
CA PRO A 362 -15.69 9.36 38.44
C PRO A 362 -14.41 8.64 38.00
N ILE A 363 -14.38 7.30 38.02
CA ILE A 363 -13.22 6.48 37.64
C ILE A 363 -12.95 6.66 36.14
N TYR A 364 -14.00 6.59 35.33
CA TYR A 364 -13.91 6.81 33.89
C TYR A 364 -13.37 8.20 33.56
N ARG A 365 -13.90 9.24 34.23
CA ARG A 365 -13.43 10.62 34.03
C ARG A 365 -11.96 10.76 34.40
N ARG A 366 -11.57 10.25 35.57
CA ARG A 366 -10.20 10.37 36.07
C ARG A 366 -9.18 9.63 35.19
N PHE A 367 -9.51 8.43 34.73
CA PHE A 367 -8.68 7.68 33.79
C PHE A 367 -8.44 8.45 32.49
N HIS A 368 -9.49 9.01 31.88
CA HIS A 368 -9.34 9.77 30.65
C HIS A 368 -8.68 11.14 30.84
N GLU A 369 -8.78 11.75 32.02
CA GLU A 369 -7.98 12.93 32.38
C GLU A 369 -6.48 12.59 32.41
N LEU A 370 -6.11 11.48 33.09
CA LEU A 370 -4.73 11.01 33.15
C LEU A 370 -4.19 10.58 31.78
N GLN A 371 -4.98 9.90 30.95
CA GLN A 371 -4.60 9.58 29.57
C GLN A 371 -4.32 10.85 28.76
N ARG A 372 -5.18 11.87 28.85
CA ARG A 372 -4.99 13.16 28.15
C ARG A 372 -3.75 13.88 28.66
N HIS A 373 -3.48 13.86 29.97
CA HIS A 373 -2.27 14.43 30.55
C HIS A 373 -1.02 13.70 30.03
N ARG A 374 -0.98 12.37 30.15
CA ARG A 374 0.10 11.52 29.64
C ARG A 374 0.35 11.77 28.16
N ALA A 375 -0.68 11.80 27.33
CA ALA A 375 -0.55 12.03 25.88
C ALA A 375 0.14 13.37 25.54
N LYS A 376 -0.16 14.45 26.30
CA LYS A 376 0.50 15.76 26.12
C LYS A 376 2.00 15.68 26.42
N ILE A 377 2.37 15.05 27.53
CA ILE A 377 3.76 14.92 27.95
C ILE A 377 4.52 13.91 27.05
N LYS A 378 3.84 12.88 26.57
CA LYS A 378 4.39 11.86 25.66
C LYS A 378 4.89 12.47 24.36
N LYS A 379 4.17 13.46 23.83
CA LYS A 379 4.62 14.22 22.65
C LYS A 379 5.98 14.90 22.88
N GLN A 380 6.21 15.47 24.07
CA GLN A 380 7.50 16.09 24.44
C GLN A 380 8.62 15.04 24.58
N PHE A 381 8.29 13.87 25.14
CA PHE A 381 9.23 12.75 25.19
C PHE A 381 9.61 12.27 23.79
N GLU A 382 8.66 12.20 22.85
CA GLU A 382 8.96 11.80 21.48
C GLU A 382 9.89 12.77 20.75
N GLU A 383 9.80 14.07 21.03
CA GLU A 383 10.69 15.10 20.48
C GLU A 383 12.14 15.00 21.03
N THR A 384 12.33 14.39 22.20
CA THR A 384 13.65 14.26 22.87
C THR A 384 14.26 12.86 22.75
N TRP A 385 13.45 11.85 22.45
CA TRP A 385 13.89 10.45 22.28
C TRP A 385 14.34 10.12 20.86
N ALA A 386 13.89 10.88 19.85
CA ALA A 386 14.31 10.75 18.46
C ALA A 386 15.77 11.19 18.27
#